data_AF-A0A3D2J0H3-F1
#
_entry.id   AF-A0A3D2J0H3-F1
#
_cell.length_a   1.000
_cell.length_b   1.000
_cell.length_c   1.000
_cell.angle_alpha   90.00
_cell.angle_beta   90.00
_cell.angle_gamma   90.00
#
_symmetry.space_group_name_H-M   'P 1'
#
loop_
_entity.id
_entity.type
_entity.pdbx_description
1 polymer ?
#
loop_
_entity_poly.entity_id
_entity_poly.type
_entity_poly.pdbx_seq_one_letter_code
_entity_poly.pdbx_strand_id
1 'polypeptide(L)' 'MQTSTRDTRKPHVHDAMPTGTAQKALYIGTHRVCPPEETFSRVEPFFSTMGITRVADITHLDDLGIPVF' A
#
# COMPACT_ATOMS: atom_id res chain seq x y z
N MET A 1 2.60 -32.03 5.84
CA MET A 1 3.61 -31.15 6.47
C MET A 1 2.93 -29.83 6.81
N GLN A 2 2.64 -29.63 8.09
CA GLN A 2 2.02 -28.41 8.62
C GLN A 2 3.09 -27.35 8.84
N THR A 3 2.88 -26.12 8.37
CA THR A 3 3.51 -24.93 8.93
C THR A 3 2.42 -23.95 9.31
N SER A 4 1.85 -24.24 10.48
CA SER A 4 1.11 -23.29 11.30
C SER A 4 2.06 -22.18 11.75
N THR A 5 1.76 -20.92 11.41
CA THR A 5 2.29 -19.79 12.17
C THR A 5 1.10 -18.96 12.62
N ARG A 6 0.56 -19.33 13.79
CA ARG A 6 -0.39 -18.52 14.55
C ARG A 6 0.39 -17.31 15.10
N ASP A 7 0.17 -16.11 14.56
CA ASP A 7 0.59 -14.84 15.20
C ASP A 7 -0.33 -14.61 16.40
N THR A 8 0.14 -15.00 17.59
CA THR A 8 -0.53 -14.76 18.87
C THR A 8 -0.07 -13.43 19.44
N ARG A 9 -0.70 -12.33 19.04
CA ARG A 9 -0.63 -11.07 19.80
C ARG A 9 -2.02 -10.71 20.32
N LYS A 10 -2.17 -10.80 21.65
CA LYS A 10 -3.37 -10.40 22.39
C LYS A 10 -3.68 -8.92 22.15
N PRO A 11 -4.96 -8.51 22.02
CA PRO A 11 -5.32 -7.11 21.92
C PRO A 11 -5.17 -6.42 23.29
N HIS A 12 -4.43 -5.32 23.32
CA HIS A 12 -4.36 -4.42 24.47
C HIS A 12 -5.64 -3.57 24.47
N VAL A 13 -6.44 -3.69 25.52
CA VAL A 13 -7.68 -2.93 25.71
C VAL A 13 -7.34 -1.48 26.03
N HIS A 14 -7.56 -0.58 25.08
CA HIS A 14 -7.63 0.86 25.30
C HIS A 14 -9.05 1.33 24.98
N ASP A 15 -9.64 2.09 25.91
CA ASP A 15 -10.98 2.66 25.83
C ASP A 15 -11.23 3.42 24.52
N ALA A 16 -12.48 3.33 24.06
CA ALA A 16 -12.95 3.61 22.72
C ALA A 16 -12.69 5.04 22.20
N MET A 17 -11.62 5.19 21.41
CA MET A 17 -11.59 6.12 20.26
C MET A 17 -12.20 5.38 19.05
N PRO A 18 -12.85 6.04 18.07
CA PRO A 18 -13.26 5.36 16.84
C PRO A 18 -12.02 4.95 16.06
N THR A 19 -11.45 3.80 16.44
CA THR A 19 -10.33 3.17 15.77
C THR A 19 -10.84 2.77 14.41
N GLY A 20 -10.43 3.52 13.38
CA GLY A 20 -10.71 3.14 11.99
C GLY A 20 -10.37 1.66 11.83
N THR A 21 -11.35 0.84 11.46
CA THR A 21 -11.26 -0.62 11.41
C THR A 21 -10.35 -1.13 10.30
N ALA A 22 -9.54 -0.26 9.69
CA ALA A 22 -8.69 -0.58 8.57
C ALA A 22 -7.48 -1.38 9.08
N GLN A 23 -7.55 -2.69 8.90
CA GLN A 23 -6.44 -3.59 9.19
C GLN A 23 -5.29 -3.34 8.23
N LYS A 24 -4.08 -3.18 8.76
CA LYS A 24 -2.87 -3.02 7.93
C LYS A 24 -2.58 -4.32 7.18
N ALA A 25 -2.38 -4.21 5.86
CA ALA A 25 -2.25 -5.35 4.94
C ALA A 25 -0.83 -5.51 4.37
N LEU A 26 -0.08 -4.41 4.16
CA LEU A 26 1.28 -4.45 3.61
C LEU A 26 2.30 -3.89 4.61
N TYR A 27 3.36 -4.65 4.86
CA TYR A 27 4.39 -4.35 5.87
C TYR A 27 5.81 -4.23 5.30
N ILE A 28 6.04 -4.68 4.06
CA ILE A 28 7.36 -4.66 3.41
C ILE A 28 7.43 -3.41 2.53
N GLY A 29 8.48 -2.59 2.71
CA GLY A 29 8.72 -1.36 1.95
C GLY A 29 7.77 -0.19 2.24
N THR A 30 6.52 -0.46 2.65
CA THR A 30 5.52 0.56 3.00
C THR A 30 4.61 0.11 4.14
N HIS A 31 3.93 1.06 4.78
CA HIS A 31 2.90 0.78 5.78
C HIS A 31 1.52 1.13 5.20
N ARG A 32 0.82 0.13 4.65
CA ARG A 32 -0.45 0.36 3.92
C ARG A 32 -1.55 -0.62 4.34
N VAL A 33 -2.80 -0.18 4.21
CA VAL A 33 -4.01 -0.98 4.48
C VAL A 33 -4.47 -1.82 3.29
N CYS A 34 -3.90 -1.59 2.11
CA CYS A 34 -4.08 -2.39 0.90
C CYS A 34 -2.79 -2.39 0.06
N PRO A 35 -2.64 -3.31 -0.91
CA PRO A 35 -1.54 -3.30 -1.86
C PRO A 35 -1.49 -2.02 -2.72
N PRO A 36 -0.31 -1.62 -3.20
CA PRO A 36 -0.17 -0.44 -4.06
C PRO A 36 -0.96 -0.56 -5.36
N GLU A 37 -1.09 -1.75 -5.94
CA GLU A 37 -1.88 -2.02 -7.15
C GLU A 37 -3.36 -1.71 -6.93
N GLU A 38 -3.90 -2.09 -5.76
CA GLU A 38 -5.29 -1.78 -5.39
C GLU A 38 -5.50 -0.28 -5.19
N THR A 39 -4.51 0.41 -4.61
CA THR A 39 -4.56 1.87 -4.48
C THR A 39 -4.53 2.52 -5.86
N PHE A 40 -3.66 2.06 -6.76
CA PHE A 40 -3.52 2.60 -8.12
C PHE A 40 -4.84 2.48 -8.90
N SER A 41 -5.45 1.30 -8.94
CA SER A 41 -6.74 1.08 -9.62
C SER A 41 -7.87 1.95 -9.07
N ARG A 42 -7.83 2.31 -7.78
CA ARG A 42 -8.82 3.22 -7.17
C ARG A 42 -8.63 4.67 -7.60
N VAL A 43 -7.39 5.10 -7.86
CA VAL A 43 -7.09 6.51 -8.17
C VAL A 43 -7.00 6.81 -9.66
N GLU A 44 -6.66 5.81 -10.49
CA GLU A 44 -6.56 5.93 -11.95
C GLU A 44 -7.78 6.61 -12.59
N PRO A 45 -9.04 6.31 -12.22
CA PRO A 45 -10.21 6.95 -12.82
C PRO A 45 -10.27 8.48 -12.63
N PHE A 46 -9.52 9.04 -11.69
CA PHE A 46 -9.50 10.48 -11.43
C PHE A 46 -8.39 11.23 -12.19
N PHE A 47 -7.48 10.51 -12.87
CA PHE A 47 -6.30 11.12 -13.50
C PHE A 47 -6.66 12.19 -14.53
N SER A 48 -7.65 11.90 -15.39
CA SER A 48 -8.10 12.83 -16.43
C SER A 48 -8.66 14.13 -15.82
N THR A 49 -9.47 14.02 -14.77
CA THR A 49 -10.02 15.16 -14.03
C THR A 49 -8.94 16.01 -13.36
N MET A 50 -7.81 15.40 -12.98
CA MET A 50 -6.65 16.09 -12.40
C MET A 50 -5.66 16.63 -13.45
N GLY A 51 -5.91 16.41 -14.75
CA GLY A 51 -5.02 16.84 -15.83
C GLY A 51 -3.77 15.95 -16.01
N ILE A 52 -3.75 14.76 -15.42
CA ILE A 52 -2.67 13.78 -15.60
C ILE A 52 -2.88 13.09 -16.95
N THR A 53 -1.94 13.28 -17.88
CA THR A 53 -2.04 12.75 -19.26
C THR A 53 -1.31 11.43 -19.47
N ARG A 54 -0.31 11.12 -18.64
CA ARG A 54 0.43 9.86 -18.65
C ARG A 54 1.12 9.59 -17.31
N VAL A 55 1.33 8.31 -17.00
CA VAL A 55 2.27 7.81 -15.99
C VAL A 55 3.29 6.97 -16.76
N ALA A 56 4.58 7.13 -16.50
CA ALA A 56 5.63 6.48 -17.28
C ALA A 56 6.76 6.02 -16.38
N ASP A 57 7.18 4.77 -16.57
CA ASP A 57 8.42 4.28 -15.97
C ASP A 57 9.61 4.99 -16.62
N ILE A 58 10.36 5.72 -15.80
CA ILE A 58 11.58 6.44 -16.20
C ILE A 58 12.81 5.95 -15.43
N THR A 59 12.75 4.74 -14.87
CA THR A 59 13.82 4.09 -14.08
C THR A 59 15.19 4.10 -14.78
N HIS A 60 15.21 4.12 -16.11
CA HIS A 60 16.43 4.05 -16.92
C HIS A 60 16.91 5.40 -17.45
N LEU A 61 16.35 6.51 -16.95
CA LEU A 61 16.84 7.84 -17.28
C LEU A 61 18.16 8.16 -16.54
N ASP A 62 18.39 7.51 -15.40
CA ASP A 62 19.65 7.54 -14.66
C ASP A 62 20.33 6.16 -14.62
N ASP A 63 21.55 6.13 -14.08
CA ASP A 63 22.38 4.92 -13.98
C ASP A 63 22.13 4.10 -12.70
N LEU A 64 21.33 4.60 -11.75
CA LEU A 64 21.12 3.93 -10.45
C LEU A 64 20.14 2.76 -10.57
N GLY A 65 19.25 2.80 -11.55
CA GLY A 65 18.26 1.73 -11.79
C GLY A 65 17.25 1.57 -10.65
N ILE A 66 17.02 2.64 -9.88
CA ILE A 66 16.01 2.66 -8.83
C ILE A 66 14.66 2.99 -9.46
N PRO A 67 13.56 2.28 -9.10
CA PRO A 67 12.26 2.52 -9.74
C PRO A 67 11.74 3.96 -9.58
N VAL A 68 11.40 4.61 -10.69
CA VAL A 68 10.79 5.96 -10.76
C VAL A 68 9.67 5.99 -11.81
N PHE A 69 8.51 6.54 -11.44
CA PHE A 69 7.26 6.55 -12.24
C PHE A 69 6.55 7.91 -12.19
#